data_AF-C5KSD6-F1
#
_entry.id   AF-C5KSD6-F1
#
_cell.length_a   1.000
_cell.length_b   1.000
_cell.length_c   1.000
_cell.angle_alpha   90.00
_cell.angle_beta   90.00
_cell.angle_gamma   90.00
#
_symmetry.space_group_name_H-M   'P 1'
#
loop_
_entity.id
_entity.type
_entity.pdbx_description
1 polymer ?
#
loop_
_entity_poly.entity_id
_entity_poly.type
_entity_poly.pdbx_seq_one_letter_code
_entity_poly.pdbx_strand_id
1 'polypeptide(L)'
;MTTTAPVRKKTRTSSASKVDLNLIIPSCQRRSCTTTRSRSTSTPEKTSRRGRKKTAAAGGGAPHASGMPEFERNEYRRLVQHMVRMNKELAAPFMKPVPKWVPGYYEVITIPVDISMILNRLDSWFYASRADFEADMRQMFVNAYTFNQPGSLEYEYALELHSIFNTMMSTALDKVLQHLAEEYEKEVRSTTSSGRKRKRRST
;
A
#
# COMPACT_ATOMS: atom_id res chain seq x y z
N MET A 1 -4.09 -7.12 -67.78
CA MET A 1 -3.08 -7.43 -66.75
C MET A 1 -2.88 -6.17 -65.91
N THR A 2 -3.50 -6.10 -64.74
CA THR A 2 -3.42 -4.95 -63.83
C THR A 2 -3.02 -5.47 -62.45
N THR A 3 -1.77 -5.20 -62.07
CA THR A 3 -1.18 -5.58 -60.79
C THR A 3 -1.30 -4.39 -59.83
N THR A 4 -2.10 -4.53 -58.76
CA THR A 4 -2.21 -3.55 -57.69
C THR A 4 -1.37 -4.02 -56.48
N ALA A 5 -0.38 -3.23 -56.08
CA ALA A 5 0.48 -3.48 -54.92
C ALA A 5 -0.22 -3.08 -53.59
N PRO A 6 0.11 -3.71 -52.44
CA PRO A 6 -0.54 -3.39 -51.18
C PRO A 6 0.10 -2.19 -50.47
N VAL A 7 -0.76 -1.34 -49.91
CA VAL A 7 -0.42 -0.16 -49.10
C VAL A 7 0.04 -0.61 -47.70
N ARG A 8 1.27 -0.24 -47.32
CA ARG A 8 1.80 -0.41 -45.96
C ARG A 8 1.10 0.54 -44.98
N LYS A 9 0.40 0.00 -43.98
CA LYS A 9 -0.09 0.77 -42.82
C LYS A 9 1.07 1.00 -41.85
N LYS A 10 1.47 2.27 -41.65
CA LYS A 10 2.40 2.68 -40.60
C LYS A 10 1.67 2.64 -39.26
N THR A 11 2.06 1.72 -38.37
CA THR A 11 1.70 1.79 -36.95
C THR A 11 2.57 2.83 -36.25
N ARG A 12 1.92 3.80 -35.58
CA ARG A 12 2.58 4.79 -34.73
C ARG A 12 3.04 4.08 -33.44
N THR A 13 4.34 4.03 -33.21
CA THR A 13 4.91 3.65 -31.93
C THR A 13 4.78 4.83 -30.97
N SER A 14 3.90 4.72 -29.97
CA SER A 14 3.90 5.64 -28.83
C SER A 14 5.02 5.23 -27.88
N SER A 15 5.97 6.14 -27.66
CA SER A 15 7.08 5.98 -26.72
C SER A 15 6.56 5.91 -25.28
N ALA A 16 6.38 4.70 -24.76
CA ALA A 16 6.26 4.48 -23.33
C ALA A 16 7.62 4.74 -22.69
N SER A 17 7.66 5.68 -21.75
CA SER A 17 8.78 5.93 -20.86
C SER A 17 9.19 4.63 -20.17
N LYS A 18 10.39 4.12 -20.51
CA LYS A 18 10.99 2.96 -19.84
C LYS A 18 11.17 3.29 -18.37
N VAL A 19 10.35 2.68 -17.52
CA VAL A 19 10.61 2.64 -16.07
C VAL A 19 11.83 1.77 -15.84
N ASP A 20 12.89 2.33 -15.26
CA ASP A 20 14.08 1.57 -14.89
C ASP A 20 13.76 0.73 -13.65
N LEU A 21 13.59 -0.57 -13.87
CA LEU A 21 13.25 -1.55 -12.83
C LEU A 21 14.38 -1.71 -11.79
N ASN A 22 15.60 -1.25 -12.08
CA ASN A 22 16.75 -1.40 -11.17
C ASN A 22 16.81 -0.36 -10.04
N LEU A 23 15.96 0.69 -10.06
CA LEU A 23 15.95 1.74 -9.03
C LEU A 23 15.00 1.45 -7.84
N ILE A 24 14.30 0.31 -7.83
CA ILE A 24 13.13 0.06 -6.95
C ILE A 24 13.49 -0.73 -5.67
N ILE A 25 14.78 -0.97 -5.39
CA ILE A 25 15.19 -1.68 -4.16
C ILE A 25 15.86 -0.71 -3.17
N PRO A 26 15.11 -0.01 -2.31
CA PRO A 26 15.62 0.34 -1.00
C PRO A 26 15.53 -0.89 -0.12
N SER A 27 16.70 -1.36 0.32
CA SER A 27 16.86 -2.38 1.35
C SER A 27 16.29 -1.92 2.69
N CYS A 28 14.96 -1.92 2.87
CA CYS A 28 14.34 -1.82 4.18
C CYS A 28 14.07 -3.23 4.71
N GLN A 29 15.05 -3.70 5.46
CA GLN A 29 15.02 -4.98 6.16
C GLN A 29 13.79 -5.12 7.06
N ARG A 30 13.11 -6.25 6.86
CA ARG A 30 12.56 -7.13 7.91
C ARG A 30 12.01 -6.43 9.16
N ARG A 31 10.68 -6.40 9.26
CA ARG A 31 10.03 -6.92 10.48
C ARG A 31 9.66 -8.37 10.24
N SER A 32 10.59 -9.23 10.64
CA SER A 32 10.42 -10.67 10.71
C SER A 32 9.30 -11.02 11.69
N CYS A 33 8.20 -11.58 11.20
CA CYS A 33 7.42 -12.53 11.99
C CYS A 33 7.86 -13.94 11.55
N THR A 34 8.88 -14.47 12.24
CA THR A 34 9.21 -15.90 12.21
C THR A 34 9.28 -16.42 13.63
N THR A 35 8.95 -17.70 13.79
CA THR A 35 8.98 -18.56 14.99
C THR A 35 7.59 -18.63 15.66
N THR A 36 6.86 -19.73 15.56
CA THR A 36 7.27 -21.07 16.01
C THR A 36 6.79 -22.20 15.09
N ARG A 37 7.70 -23.15 14.81
CA ARG A 37 7.40 -24.50 14.30
C ARG A 37 8.05 -25.53 15.22
N SER A 38 7.23 -26.34 15.89
CA SER A 38 7.49 -27.73 16.35
C SER A 38 6.36 -28.09 17.33
N ARG A 39 5.74 -29.28 17.39
CA ARG A 39 5.86 -30.58 16.73
C ARG A 39 4.63 -31.39 17.20
N SER A 40 4.18 -32.36 16.40
CA SER A 40 3.09 -33.29 16.69
C SER A 40 3.38 -34.23 17.89
N THR A 41 2.35 -34.59 18.67
CA THR A 41 1.97 -35.97 19.08
C THR A 41 0.76 -36.00 20.04
N SER A 42 -0.22 -36.86 19.69
CA SER A 42 -1.24 -37.60 20.47
C SER A 42 -2.12 -36.95 21.57
N THR A 43 -3.43 -37.12 21.36
CA THR A 43 -4.59 -37.15 22.29
C THR A 43 -4.45 -38.22 23.41
N PRO A 44 -5.23 -38.21 24.54
CA PRO A 44 -6.71 -38.13 24.59
C PRO A 44 -7.43 -37.37 25.75
N GLU A 45 -8.65 -36.91 25.41
CA GLU A 45 -9.94 -36.90 26.15
C GLU A 45 -10.01 -36.76 27.69
N LYS A 46 -10.70 -35.73 28.24
CA LYS A 46 -12.16 -35.73 28.58
C LYS A 46 -12.59 -34.52 29.46
N THR A 47 -13.77 -33.99 29.13
CA THR A 47 -14.81 -33.36 29.98
C THR A 47 -14.49 -32.17 30.91
N SER A 48 -15.14 -31.02 30.69
CA SER A 48 -16.22 -30.50 31.57
C SER A 48 -16.71 -29.12 31.11
N ARG A 49 -18.03 -28.94 31.17
CA ARG A 49 -18.79 -27.74 30.79
C ARG A 49 -18.63 -26.64 31.85
N ARG A 50 -18.38 -25.39 31.42
CA ARG A 50 -19.01 -24.21 32.04
C ARG A 50 -18.95 -23.00 31.11
N GLY A 51 -20.12 -22.50 30.74
CA GLY A 51 -20.26 -21.28 29.93
C GLY A 51 -19.88 -20.02 30.72
N ARG A 52 -19.37 -19.02 29.99
CA ARG A 52 -19.34 -17.63 30.43
C ARG A 52 -19.64 -16.73 29.24
N LYS A 53 -20.76 -16.00 29.35
CA LYS A 53 -21.22 -14.95 28.43
C LYS A 53 -20.46 -13.65 28.70
N LYS A 54 -20.19 -12.91 27.60
CA LYS A 54 -19.92 -11.46 27.46
C LYS A 54 -18.64 -10.96 28.16
N THR A 55 -17.80 -10.15 27.53
CA THR A 55 -18.10 -8.81 27.02
C THR A 55 -17.19 -8.41 25.84
N ALA A 56 -17.77 -7.72 24.85
CA ALA A 56 -17.02 -6.86 23.94
C ALA A 56 -16.38 -5.72 24.74
N ALA A 57 -15.06 -5.61 24.67
CA ALA A 57 -14.34 -4.44 25.18
C ALA A 57 -14.03 -3.54 23.98
N ALA A 58 -14.86 -2.52 23.81
CA ALA A 58 -14.43 -1.28 23.20
C ALA A 58 -13.38 -0.68 24.14
N GLY A 59 -12.12 -0.71 23.72
CA GLY A 59 -11.00 -0.12 24.43
C GLY A 59 -10.50 1.08 23.64
N GLY A 60 -10.76 2.28 24.16
CA GLY A 60 -10.12 3.50 23.68
C GLY A 60 -8.60 3.43 23.85
N GLY A 61 -7.86 3.84 22.84
CA GLY A 61 -6.40 3.96 22.85
C GLY A 61 -5.98 5.42 22.75
N ALA A 62 -5.13 5.85 23.69
CA ALA A 62 -4.39 7.11 23.67
C ALA A 62 -3.40 7.16 22.46
N PRO A 63 -2.80 8.32 22.12
CA PRO A 63 -2.39 8.65 20.76
C PRO A 63 -1.21 7.80 20.27
N HIS A 64 -1.35 7.28 19.05
CA HIS A 64 -0.33 6.49 18.35
C HIS A 64 0.96 7.30 18.15
N ALA A 65 1.97 7.08 19.01
CA ALA A 65 3.25 7.80 18.96
C ALA A 65 4.32 7.15 18.04
N SER A 66 4.02 6.06 17.32
CA SER A 66 5.03 5.30 16.55
C SER A 66 4.59 4.82 15.16
N GLY A 67 3.45 5.29 14.67
CA GLY A 67 2.91 4.93 13.35
C GLY A 67 2.76 6.15 12.46
N MET A 68 2.58 5.92 11.15
CA MET A 68 2.25 6.97 10.19
C MET A 68 1.05 7.81 10.70
N PRO A 69 1.12 9.16 10.63
CA PRO A 69 0.04 10.03 11.05
C PRO A 69 -1.31 9.64 10.46
N GLU A 70 -2.39 9.85 11.22
CA GLU A 70 -3.71 9.38 10.84
C GLU A 70 -4.23 10.00 9.54
N PHE A 71 -4.03 11.29 9.36
CA PHE A 71 -4.40 11.97 8.14
C PHE A 71 -3.68 11.38 6.93
N GLU A 72 -2.36 11.24 7.01
CA GLU A 72 -1.52 10.67 5.95
C GLU A 72 -1.96 9.24 5.58
N ARG A 73 -2.13 8.38 6.59
CA ARG A 73 -2.60 7.00 6.39
C ARG A 73 -3.97 6.95 5.71
N ASN A 74 -4.89 7.81 6.13
CA ASN A 74 -6.22 7.88 5.54
C ASN A 74 -6.18 8.33 4.08
N GLU A 75 -5.29 9.24 3.70
CA GLU A 75 -5.10 9.61 2.29
C GLU A 75 -4.57 8.43 1.46
N TYR A 76 -3.60 7.67 1.94
CA TYR A 76 -3.11 6.48 1.23
C TYR A 76 -4.16 5.36 1.14
N ARG A 77 -4.96 5.17 2.19
CA ARG A 77 -6.09 4.23 2.14
C ARG A 77 -7.14 4.66 1.11
N ARG A 78 -7.49 5.94 1.05
CA ARG A 78 -8.42 6.48 0.04
C ARG A 78 -7.85 6.33 -1.36
N LEU A 79 -6.55 6.56 -1.53
CA LEU A 79 -5.84 6.36 -2.79
C LEU A 79 -6.02 4.93 -3.28
N VAL A 80 -5.65 3.92 -2.48
CA VAL A 80 -5.73 2.51 -2.90
C VAL A 80 -7.18 2.11 -3.20
N GLN A 81 -8.13 2.49 -2.33
CA GLN A 81 -9.55 2.20 -2.56
C GLN A 81 -10.09 2.86 -3.83
N HIS A 82 -9.65 4.09 -4.14
CA HIS A 82 -10.04 4.78 -5.35
C HIS A 82 -9.41 4.16 -6.59
N MET A 83 -8.13 3.81 -6.53
CA MET A 83 -7.43 3.11 -7.61
C MET A 83 -8.14 1.81 -7.97
N VAL A 84 -8.49 0.98 -6.99
CA VAL A 84 -9.22 -0.28 -7.20
C VAL A 84 -10.62 -0.06 -7.76
N ARG A 85 -11.38 0.88 -7.18
CA ARG A 85 -12.77 1.12 -7.57
C ARG A 85 -12.89 1.65 -9.00
N MET A 86 -11.96 2.50 -9.44
CA MET A 86 -11.98 3.08 -10.78
C MET A 86 -11.39 2.15 -11.84
N ASN A 87 -10.52 1.21 -11.44
CA ASN A 87 -9.78 0.35 -12.36
C ASN A 87 -9.98 -1.14 -12.00
N LYS A 88 -11.24 -1.56 -11.86
CA LYS A 88 -11.60 -2.89 -11.33
C LYS A 88 -10.97 -4.03 -12.12
N GLU A 89 -11.01 -3.96 -13.45
CA GLU A 89 -10.46 -5.01 -14.32
C GLU A 89 -8.94 -5.12 -14.16
N LEU A 90 -8.24 -3.97 -14.15
CA LEU A 90 -6.79 -3.94 -13.95
C LEU A 90 -6.42 -4.47 -12.56
N ALA A 91 -7.18 -4.10 -11.52
CA ALA A 91 -6.91 -4.47 -10.13
C ALA A 91 -7.24 -5.93 -9.80
N ALA A 92 -8.16 -6.56 -10.53
CA ALA A 92 -8.73 -7.87 -10.20
C ALA A 92 -7.66 -8.96 -9.94
N PRO A 93 -6.60 -9.14 -10.76
CA PRO A 93 -5.59 -10.17 -10.53
C PRO A 93 -4.76 -9.96 -9.25
N PHE A 94 -4.69 -8.71 -8.75
CA PHE A 94 -3.86 -8.32 -7.62
C PHE A 94 -4.64 -8.17 -6.31
N MET A 95 -5.96 -8.41 -6.34
CA MET A 95 -6.83 -8.21 -5.17
C MET A 95 -6.60 -9.21 -4.04
N LYS A 96 -6.08 -10.41 -4.35
CA LYS A 96 -5.89 -11.51 -3.41
C LYS A 96 -4.54 -12.18 -3.65
N PRO A 97 -4.00 -12.90 -2.63
CA PRO A 97 -2.79 -13.67 -2.82
C PRO A 97 -2.90 -14.63 -4.00
N VAL A 98 -1.85 -14.72 -4.80
CA VAL A 98 -1.76 -15.69 -5.90
C VAL A 98 -1.87 -17.10 -5.30
N PRO A 99 -2.73 -18.00 -5.82
CA PRO A 99 -2.91 -19.30 -5.20
C PRO A 99 -1.68 -20.21 -5.26
N LYS A 100 -1.51 -21.07 -4.25
CA LYS A 100 -0.38 -22.02 -4.14
C LYS A 100 -0.30 -23.05 -5.27
N TRP A 101 -1.38 -23.28 -6.00
CA TRP A 101 -1.41 -24.19 -7.14
C TRP A 101 -0.86 -23.57 -8.43
N VAL A 102 -0.55 -22.27 -8.45
CA VAL A 102 0.12 -21.64 -9.59
C VAL A 102 1.56 -22.18 -9.66
N PRO A 103 1.94 -22.91 -10.73
CA PRO A 103 3.24 -23.55 -10.81
C PRO A 103 4.39 -22.55 -10.71
N GLY A 104 5.40 -22.85 -9.88
CA GLY A 104 6.63 -22.06 -9.75
C GLY A 104 6.48 -20.67 -9.12
N TYR A 105 5.27 -20.19 -8.81
CA TYR A 105 5.08 -18.82 -8.32
C TYR A 105 5.86 -18.53 -7.03
N TYR A 106 5.69 -19.37 -6.02
CA TYR A 106 6.36 -19.19 -4.72
C TYR A 106 7.82 -19.67 -4.70
N GLU A 107 8.32 -20.21 -5.82
CA GLU A 107 9.74 -20.50 -6.00
C GLU A 107 10.46 -19.28 -6.58
N VAL A 108 9.79 -18.53 -7.46
CA VAL A 108 10.32 -17.31 -8.10
C VAL A 108 10.07 -16.07 -7.23
N ILE A 109 8.87 -15.92 -6.68
CA ILE A 109 8.44 -14.75 -5.92
C ILE A 109 8.64 -14.96 -4.42
N THR A 110 9.64 -14.25 -3.89
CA THR A 110 10.07 -14.38 -2.49
C THR A 110 9.28 -13.52 -1.51
N ILE A 111 8.75 -12.38 -1.98
CA ILE A 111 7.97 -11.43 -1.17
C ILE A 111 6.59 -11.27 -1.81
N PRO A 112 5.66 -12.23 -1.65
CA PRO A 112 4.32 -12.10 -2.19
C PRO A 112 3.57 -10.94 -1.52
N VAL A 113 2.96 -10.08 -2.32
CA VAL A 113 2.17 -8.91 -1.89
C VAL A 113 0.92 -8.82 -2.76
N ASP A 114 -0.22 -8.52 -2.15
CA ASP A 114 -1.49 -8.27 -2.81
C ASP A 114 -2.21 -7.05 -2.19
N ILE A 115 -3.17 -6.47 -2.93
CA ILE A 115 -3.90 -5.26 -2.51
C ILE A 115 -4.66 -5.47 -1.21
N SER A 116 -5.23 -6.66 -0.96
CA SER A 116 -5.95 -6.89 0.30
C SER A 116 -5.02 -6.90 1.50
N MET A 117 -3.79 -7.41 1.37
CA MET A 117 -2.78 -7.29 2.40
C MET A 117 -2.41 -5.82 2.67
N ILE A 118 -2.21 -5.01 1.62
CA ILE A 118 -1.85 -3.59 1.75
C ILE A 118 -2.97 -2.80 2.46
N LEU A 119 -4.23 -3.01 2.05
CA LEU A 119 -5.39 -2.39 2.72
C LEU A 119 -5.48 -2.79 4.19
N ASN A 120 -5.31 -4.08 4.51
CA ASN A 120 -5.30 -4.55 5.89
C ASN A 120 -4.14 -3.94 6.72
N ARG A 121 -2.96 -3.76 6.11
CA ARG A 121 -1.80 -3.11 6.77
C ARG A 121 -2.05 -1.63 7.03
N LEU A 122 -2.74 -0.93 6.13
CA LEU A 122 -3.22 0.44 6.37
C LEU A 122 -4.25 0.47 7.50
N ASP A 123 -5.22 -0.43 7.52
CA ASP A 123 -6.28 -0.44 8.56
C ASP A 123 -5.74 -0.81 9.96
N SER A 124 -4.68 -1.61 10.02
CA SER A 124 -4.03 -2.07 11.26
C SER A 124 -2.87 -1.21 11.73
N TRP A 125 -2.64 -0.04 11.12
CA TRP A 125 -1.52 0.87 11.47
C TRP A 125 -0.14 0.20 11.37
N PHE A 126 0.01 -0.76 10.47
CA PHE A 126 1.26 -1.52 10.31
C PHE A 126 2.41 -0.67 9.75
N TYR A 127 2.10 0.25 8.84
CA TYR A 127 3.10 1.09 8.20
C TYR A 127 3.57 2.22 9.13
N ALA A 128 4.87 2.27 9.38
CA ALA A 128 5.48 3.33 10.18
C ALA A 128 5.70 4.61 9.36
N SER A 129 5.92 4.47 8.06
CA SER A 129 6.21 5.58 7.15
C SER A 129 5.57 5.39 5.77
N ARG A 130 5.51 6.49 5.00
CA ARG A 130 5.16 6.47 3.58
C ARG A 130 5.99 5.45 2.80
N ALA A 131 7.30 5.43 3.07
CA ALA A 131 8.24 4.59 2.34
C ALA A 131 7.88 3.10 2.48
N ASP A 132 7.44 2.67 3.67
CA ASP A 132 7.02 1.28 3.90
C ASP A 132 5.77 0.92 3.08
N PHE A 133 4.81 1.83 3.00
CA PHE A 133 3.60 1.65 2.18
C PHE A 133 3.94 1.60 0.68
N GLU A 134 4.74 2.55 0.19
CA GLU A 134 5.18 2.58 -1.20
C GLU A 134 5.99 1.33 -1.58
N ALA A 135 6.83 0.84 -0.67
CA ALA A 135 7.63 -0.37 -0.89
C ALA A 135 6.73 -1.58 -1.18
N ASP A 136 5.66 -1.79 -0.40
CA ASP A 136 4.72 -2.89 -0.66
C ASP A 136 3.96 -2.69 -1.99
N MET A 137 3.47 -1.49 -2.27
CA MET A 137 2.80 -1.19 -3.56
C MET A 137 3.71 -1.49 -4.74
N ARG A 138 4.97 -1.05 -4.67
CA ARG A 138 5.98 -1.30 -5.72
C ARG A 138 6.37 -2.77 -5.78
N GLN A 139 6.49 -3.47 -4.65
CA GLN A 139 6.80 -4.90 -4.61
C GLN A 139 5.71 -5.72 -5.29
N MET A 140 4.43 -5.37 -5.12
CA MET A 140 3.33 -6.03 -5.84
C MET A 140 3.49 -5.93 -7.36
N PHE A 141 3.85 -4.75 -7.87
CA PHE A 141 4.12 -4.57 -9.30
C PHE A 141 5.36 -5.32 -9.77
N VAL A 142 6.46 -5.26 -9.00
CA VAL A 142 7.69 -6.02 -9.28
C VAL A 142 7.42 -7.52 -9.34
N ASN A 143 6.61 -8.06 -8.43
CA ASN A 143 6.21 -9.47 -8.47
C ASN A 143 5.49 -9.81 -9.78
N ALA A 144 4.59 -8.93 -10.24
CA ALA A 144 3.89 -9.11 -11.49
C ALA A 144 4.84 -9.12 -12.69
N TYR A 145 5.81 -8.19 -12.73
CA TYR A 145 6.80 -8.12 -13.81
C TYR A 145 7.79 -9.29 -13.80
N THR A 146 8.09 -9.82 -12.61
CA THR A 146 9.06 -10.91 -12.44
C THR A 146 8.46 -12.26 -12.84
N PHE A 147 7.21 -12.51 -12.47
CA PHE A 147 6.57 -13.80 -12.73
C PHE A 147 5.95 -13.88 -14.12
N ASN A 148 5.30 -12.79 -14.58
CA ASN A 148 4.54 -12.81 -15.82
C ASN A 148 5.40 -12.35 -17.01
N GLN A 149 5.15 -12.93 -18.18
CA GLN A 149 5.88 -12.57 -19.40
C GLN A 149 5.49 -11.17 -19.89
N PRO A 150 6.43 -10.36 -20.41
CA PRO A 150 6.08 -9.08 -21.06
C PRO A 150 5.02 -9.27 -22.14
N GLY A 151 3.99 -8.40 -22.16
CA GLY A 151 2.85 -8.50 -23.06
C GLY A 151 1.73 -9.46 -22.61
N SER A 152 1.91 -10.21 -21.52
CA SER A 152 0.79 -10.91 -20.88
C SER A 152 -0.17 -9.92 -20.22
N LEU A 153 -1.42 -10.35 -20.02
CA LEU A 153 -2.47 -9.48 -19.48
C LEU A 153 -2.10 -8.92 -18.11
N GLU A 154 -1.64 -9.77 -17.20
CA GLU A 154 -1.23 -9.40 -15.84
C GLU A 154 -0.01 -8.48 -15.84
N TYR A 155 0.91 -8.65 -16.78
CA TYR A 155 2.06 -7.76 -16.92
C TYR A 155 1.63 -6.35 -17.35
N GLU A 156 0.79 -6.25 -18.39
CA GLU A 156 0.28 -4.96 -18.89
C GLU A 156 -0.62 -4.28 -17.85
N TYR A 157 -1.47 -5.04 -17.15
CA TYR A 157 -2.31 -4.50 -16.07
C TYR A 157 -1.48 -3.94 -14.91
N ALA A 158 -0.38 -4.60 -14.55
CA ALA A 158 0.53 -4.10 -13.53
C ALA A 158 1.21 -2.79 -13.97
N LEU A 159 1.65 -2.68 -15.23
CA LEU A 159 2.24 -1.45 -15.76
C LEU A 159 1.27 -0.26 -15.69
N GLU A 160 0.03 -0.49 -16.13
CA GLU A 160 -1.00 0.56 -16.13
C GLU A 160 -1.36 0.98 -14.70
N LEU A 161 -1.59 0.03 -13.79
CA LEU A 161 -1.84 0.33 -12.38
C LEU A 161 -0.65 1.03 -11.71
N HIS A 162 0.58 0.68 -12.05
CA HIS A 162 1.76 1.34 -11.49
C HIS A 162 1.82 2.82 -11.91
N SER A 163 1.48 3.12 -13.16
CA SER A 163 1.37 4.51 -13.65
C SER A 163 0.28 5.29 -12.92
N ILE A 164 -0.92 4.68 -12.78
CA ILE A 164 -2.04 5.26 -12.03
C ILE A 164 -1.64 5.52 -10.58
N PHE A 165 -0.99 4.54 -9.94
CA PHE A 165 -0.51 4.65 -8.56
C PHE A 165 0.43 5.84 -8.39
N ASN A 166 1.46 6.00 -9.24
CA ASN A 166 2.40 7.11 -9.14
C ASN A 166 1.69 8.47 -9.28
N THR A 167 0.73 8.57 -10.21
CA THR A 167 -0.05 9.79 -10.42
C THR A 167 -0.89 10.14 -9.20
N MET A 168 -1.65 9.16 -8.68
CA MET A 168 -2.49 9.37 -7.50
C MET A 168 -1.66 9.61 -6.23
N MET A 169 -0.47 9.01 -6.14
CA MET A 169 0.45 9.19 -5.02
C MET A 169 0.94 10.62 -4.93
N SER A 170 1.30 11.24 -6.07
CA SER A 170 1.64 12.66 -6.11
C SER A 170 0.52 13.52 -5.52
N THR A 171 -0.72 13.30 -5.97
CA THR A 171 -1.89 14.05 -5.46
C THR A 171 -2.16 13.81 -3.98
N ALA A 172 -1.97 12.58 -3.49
CA ALA A 172 -2.12 12.29 -2.06
C ALA A 172 -1.03 13.00 -1.23
N LEU A 173 0.20 13.06 -1.73
CA LEU A 173 1.29 13.76 -1.06
C LEU A 173 1.05 15.26 -0.99
N ASP A 174 0.55 15.88 -2.06
CA ASP A 174 0.22 17.31 -2.05
C ASP A 174 -0.80 17.64 -0.95
N LYS A 175 -1.81 16.79 -0.77
CA LYS A 175 -2.80 16.94 0.31
C LYS A 175 -2.20 16.79 1.70
N VAL A 176 -1.29 15.84 1.87
CA VAL A 176 -0.59 15.62 3.16
C VAL A 176 0.28 16.82 3.49
N LEU A 177 1.05 17.34 2.52
CA LEU A 177 1.88 18.52 2.71
C LEU A 177 1.06 19.77 3.01
N GLN A 178 -0.07 19.97 2.32
CA GLN A 178 -0.98 21.07 2.60
C GLN A 178 -1.52 20.99 4.04
N HIS A 179 -1.95 19.80 4.48
CA HIS A 179 -2.45 19.60 5.83
C HIS A 179 -1.38 19.92 6.89
N LEU A 180 -0.14 19.45 6.69
CA LEU A 180 0.97 19.74 7.59
C LEU A 180 1.29 21.24 7.66
N ALA A 181 1.22 21.95 6.52
CA ALA A 181 1.41 23.40 6.49
C ALA A 181 0.33 24.14 7.29
N GLU A 182 -0.94 23.75 7.13
CA GLU A 182 -2.06 24.33 7.87
C GLU A 182 -1.97 24.06 9.39
N GLU A 183 -1.46 22.89 9.79
CA GLU A 183 -1.22 22.56 11.20
C GLU A 183 -0.09 23.41 11.80
N TYR A 184 1.02 23.59 11.08
CA TYR A 184 2.11 24.46 11.49
C TYR A 184 1.67 25.92 11.69
N GLU A 185 0.88 26.47 10.75
CA GLU A 185 0.36 27.83 10.88
C GLU A 185 -0.56 28.02 12.11
N LYS A 186 -1.37 27.01 12.43
CA LYS A 186 -2.23 27.02 13.65
C LYS A 186 -1.37 27.04 14.90
N GLU A 187 -0.29 26.27 14.94
CA GLU A 187 0.65 26.24 16.05
C GLU A 187 1.34 27.60 16.26
N VAL A 188 1.87 28.20 15.18
CA VAL A 188 2.51 29.53 15.23
C VAL A 188 1.52 30.62 15.70
N ARG A 189 0.26 30.58 15.24
CA ARG A 189 -0.77 31.53 15.69
C ARG A 189 -1.09 31.38 17.18
N SER A 190 -1.08 30.16 17.70
CA SER A 190 -1.37 29.90 19.12
C SER A 190 -0.29 30.47 20.05
N THR A 191 1.00 30.35 19.69
CA THR A 191 2.13 30.78 20.52
C THR A 191 2.26 32.30 20.64
N THR A 192 1.98 33.04 19.56
CA THR A 192 2.02 34.52 19.54
C THR A 192 0.91 35.19 20.37
N SER A 193 -0.23 34.51 20.57
CA SER A 193 -1.36 35.03 21.34
C SER A 193 -1.18 34.97 22.87
N SER A 194 -0.36 34.05 23.38
CA SER A 194 -0.15 33.84 24.82
C SER A 194 0.83 34.85 25.45
N GLY A 195 1.68 35.50 24.63
CA GLY A 195 2.67 36.49 25.09
C GLY A 195 2.11 37.86 25.50
N ARG A 196 0.83 38.17 25.26
CA ARG A 196 0.27 39.52 25.44
C ARG A 196 -0.42 39.78 26.79
N LYS A 197 -0.51 38.80 27.70
CA LYS A 197 -1.23 38.94 28.99
C LYS A 197 -0.35 39.30 30.21
N ARG A 198 0.95 39.54 30.06
CA ARG A 198 1.89 39.73 31.18
C ARG A 198 2.47 41.14 31.36
N LYS A 199 1.73 42.21 31.01
CA LYS A 199 2.16 43.58 31.33
C LYS A 199 1.00 44.55 31.61
N ARG A 200 0.21 44.28 32.65
CA ARG A 200 -0.66 45.27 33.30
C ARG A 200 -0.71 45.01 34.81
N ARG A 201 0.43 45.17 35.51
CA ARG A 201 0.45 45.40 36.96
C ARG A 201 1.82 45.96 37.42
N SER A 202 1.93 47.27 37.47
CA SER A 202 2.67 48.03 38.49
C SER A 202 2.26 49.50 38.32
N THR A 203 1.39 49.97 39.21
CA THR A 203 1.67 51.04 40.20
C THR A 203 1.64 52.42 39.57
#